data_AF-A0A936Y858-F1
#
_entry.id   AF-A0A936Y858-F1
#
_cell.length_a   1.000
_cell.length_b   1.000
_cell.length_c   1.000
_cell.angle_alpha   90.00
_cell.angle_beta   90.00
_cell.angle_gamma   90.00
#
_symmetry.space_group_name_H-M   'P 1'
#
loop_
_entity.id
_entity.type
_entity.pdbx_description
1 polymer ?
#
loop_
_entity_poly.entity_id
_entity_poly.type
_entity_poly.pdbx_seq_one_letter_code
_entity_poly.pdbx_strand_id
1 'polypeptide(L)'
;MTSVLYDFCDFIHEAQKERGSVSLYLRSHGQQFSEELESQFAVVDTRLKPLNTLPKQQNAKLEPFLHAAHYLAAKRKYIIARMIEAPEAISFYSREIIAPAIDITQELAVFDADNQPAKVAALMHFLQWKERVGLERALGTQLLTMDWKESPELRERLQYIISEQQAYERMFMMLADSKGREAIEKLKKENDSFKRVEEIHSALKNGTSPQLEALNATEWFNLFTAKMDVLHEVSRMMIKQLSKADEPAQKLAKTNGKAPEASVPALSQGVADASGIESGVRAYMDTIKVLPLFAGLDAANLNDILKYARITNHNKGTLIFMQGEQASRFYIILEGWVKLFKGNVDGQESILQVLSTGDNLLETVIFNDTPLPVNAQAVDNVKLLSIPASMIREKLKNNHALAVNMLSTVSGRSQALISQFEQLTLKTVTQRVGWFLLKLFLESGDRTKNLKLPYDKSLIAGYLGMKPETFSRTLQTLKEQGIDVERSSISLPDVFALCDFCDSDLAVQCSRHNTPECPNPVCMN
;
A
#
# COMPACT_ATOMS: atom_id res chain seq x y z
N MET A 1 -33.63 -5.19 -5.83
CA MET A 1 -32.17 -4.96 -5.68
C MET A 1 -31.87 -3.49 -5.39
N THR A 2 -32.48 -2.53 -6.09
CA THR A 2 -32.30 -1.07 -5.88
C THR A 2 -32.47 -0.61 -4.43
N SER A 3 -33.46 -1.13 -3.69
CA SER A 3 -33.64 -0.82 -2.26
C SER A 3 -32.41 -1.19 -1.42
N VAL A 4 -31.78 -2.33 -1.71
CA VAL A 4 -30.58 -2.81 -1.00
C VAL A 4 -29.38 -1.90 -1.28
N LEU A 5 -29.24 -1.44 -2.53
CA LEU A 5 -28.21 -0.47 -2.89
C LEU A 5 -28.40 0.86 -2.17
N TYR A 6 -29.65 1.30 -1.96
CA TYR A 6 -29.94 2.47 -1.12
C TYR A 6 -29.55 2.24 0.34
N ASP A 7 -29.89 1.08 0.91
CA ASP A 7 -29.55 0.76 2.30
C ASP A 7 -28.02 0.78 2.52
N PHE A 8 -27.24 0.19 1.60
CA PHE A 8 -25.79 0.27 1.65
C PHE A 8 -25.26 1.69 1.44
N CYS A 9 -25.81 2.43 0.47
CA CYS A 9 -25.40 3.81 0.19
C CYS A 9 -25.61 4.73 1.40
N ASP A 10 -26.76 4.61 2.06
CA ASP A 10 -27.11 5.36 3.27
C ASP A 10 -26.21 4.92 4.44
N PHE A 11 -25.97 3.61 4.62
CA PHE A 11 -25.05 3.10 5.64
C PHE A 11 -23.61 3.61 5.44
N ILE A 12 -23.08 3.52 4.23
CA ILE A 12 -21.73 4.00 3.89
C ILE A 12 -21.58 5.48 4.26
N HIS A 13 -22.58 6.30 3.93
CA HIS A 13 -22.56 7.72 4.24
C HIS A 13 -22.50 8.00 5.74
N GLU A 14 -23.35 7.32 6.52
CA GLU A 14 -23.40 7.52 7.97
C GLU A 14 -22.17 6.92 8.68
N ALA A 15 -21.63 5.80 8.19
CA ALA A 15 -20.37 5.25 8.70
C ALA A 15 -19.17 6.16 8.38
N GLN A 16 -19.16 6.81 7.22
CA GLN A 16 -18.15 7.81 6.89
C GLN A 16 -18.22 9.00 7.85
N LYS A 17 -19.43 9.51 8.16
CA LYS A 17 -19.67 10.56 9.17
C LYS A 17 -19.16 10.14 10.54
N GLU A 18 -19.52 8.94 11.00
CA GLU A 18 -19.03 8.38 12.27
C GLU A 18 -17.50 8.37 12.33
N ARG A 19 -16.82 7.85 11.31
CA ARG A 19 -15.35 7.87 11.21
C ARG A 19 -14.77 9.28 11.39
N GLY A 20 -15.40 10.26 10.75
CA GLY A 20 -14.97 11.65 10.84
C GLY A 20 -15.13 12.23 12.26
N SER A 21 -16.29 12.00 12.89
CA SER A 21 -16.57 12.43 14.27
C SER A 21 -15.63 11.75 15.27
N VAL A 22 -15.33 10.47 15.07
CA VAL A 22 -14.34 9.71 15.87
C VAL A 22 -12.95 10.34 15.79
N SER A 23 -12.52 10.74 14.59
CA SER A 23 -11.22 11.42 14.40
C SER A 23 -11.15 12.71 15.23
N LEU A 24 -12.19 13.54 15.20
CA LEU A 24 -12.25 14.77 15.98
C LEU A 24 -12.34 14.53 17.49
N TYR A 25 -13.18 13.60 17.92
CA TYR A 25 -13.33 13.25 19.33
C TYR A 25 -12.01 12.78 19.93
N LEU A 26 -11.32 11.84 19.29
CA LEU A 26 -10.05 11.31 19.79
C LEU A 26 -8.96 12.39 19.80
N ARG A 27 -8.90 13.24 18.77
CA ARG A 27 -7.90 14.32 18.65
C ARG A 27 -8.13 15.49 19.60
N SER A 28 -9.38 15.78 19.94
CA SER A 28 -9.71 16.75 20.99
C SER A 28 -9.55 16.16 22.40
N HIS A 29 -9.00 14.96 22.53
CA HIS A 29 -8.94 14.22 23.79
C HIS A 29 -10.31 14.09 24.47
N GLY A 30 -11.38 13.96 23.68
CA GLY A 30 -12.76 13.84 24.16
C GLY A 30 -13.41 15.15 24.61
N GLN A 31 -12.77 16.31 24.38
CA GLN A 31 -13.33 17.61 24.76
C GLN A 31 -14.36 18.16 23.76
N GLN A 32 -14.32 17.70 22.51
CA GLN A 32 -15.22 18.14 21.45
C GLN A 32 -15.93 16.93 20.83
N PHE A 33 -17.11 17.16 20.24
CA PHE A 33 -17.87 16.19 19.46
C PHE A 33 -18.41 14.97 20.22
N SER A 34 -18.43 14.95 21.56
CA SER A 34 -18.91 13.79 22.33
C SER A 34 -20.40 13.50 22.09
N GLU A 35 -21.25 14.52 22.16
CA GLU A 35 -22.70 14.38 21.96
C GLU A 35 -23.04 14.03 20.51
N GLU A 36 -22.38 14.70 19.56
CA GLU A 36 -22.52 14.44 18.13
C GLU A 36 -22.07 13.03 17.76
N LEU A 37 -20.98 12.54 18.37
CA LEU A 37 -20.47 11.19 18.15
C LEU A 37 -21.45 10.13 18.66
N GLU A 38 -21.99 10.29 19.86
CA GLU A 38 -22.98 9.36 20.42
C GLU A 38 -24.28 9.36 19.61
N SER A 39 -24.74 10.53 19.17
CA SER A 39 -25.88 10.66 18.26
C SER A 39 -25.61 9.93 16.94
N GLN A 40 -24.41 10.09 16.38
CA GLN A 40 -24.01 9.44 15.13
C GLN A 40 -23.97 7.90 15.26
N PHE A 41 -23.61 7.35 16.42
CA PHE A 41 -23.68 5.91 16.66
C PHE A 41 -25.09 5.36 16.48
N ALA A 42 -26.10 6.05 17.01
CA ALA A 42 -27.50 5.66 16.87
C ALA A 42 -27.98 5.73 15.42
N VAL A 43 -27.50 6.71 14.65
CA VAL A 43 -27.81 6.84 13.22
C VAL A 43 -27.23 5.66 12.43
N VAL A 44 -25.97 5.32 12.65
CA VAL A 44 -25.31 4.18 11.97
C VAL A 44 -25.98 2.86 12.36
N ASP A 45 -26.33 2.66 13.62
CA ASP A 45 -27.05 1.46 14.06
C ASP A 45 -28.42 1.33 13.39
N THR A 46 -29.10 2.46 13.19
CA THR A 46 -30.37 2.50 12.46
C THR A 46 -30.20 2.11 10.99
N ARG A 47 -29.12 2.56 10.33
CA ARG A 47 -28.81 2.19 8.93
C ARG A 47 -28.29 0.77 8.78
N LEU A 48 -27.71 0.18 9.83
CA LEU A 48 -27.24 -1.20 9.81
C LEU A 48 -28.38 -2.23 9.92
N LYS A 49 -29.50 -1.88 10.57
CA LYS A 49 -30.67 -2.77 10.76
C LYS A 49 -31.17 -3.46 9.47
N PRO A 50 -31.47 -2.74 8.37
CA PRO A 50 -31.91 -3.39 7.13
C PRO A 50 -30.83 -4.28 6.51
N LEU A 51 -29.54 -3.98 6.71
CA LEU A 51 -28.45 -4.80 6.18
C LEU A 51 -28.34 -6.15 6.92
N ASN A 52 -28.65 -6.17 8.21
CA ASN A 52 -28.66 -7.40 9.02
C ASN A 52 -29.75 -8.41 8.61
N THR A 53 -30.79 -7.98 7.89
CA THR A 53 -31.89 -8.86 7.45
C THR A 53 -31.68 -9.44 6.04
N LEU A 54 -30.60 -9.02 5.35
CA LEU A 54 -30.30 -9.48 4.01
C LEU A 54 -29.94 -10.98 4.00
N PRO A 55 -30.35 -11.74 2.96
CA PRO A 55 -29.97 -13.14 2.83
C PRO A 55 -28.46 -13.29 2.66
N LYS A 56 -27.77 -13.89 3.63
CA LYS A 56 -26.30 -14.07 3.64
C LYS A 56 -25.74 -14.76 2.38
N GLN A 57 -26.54 -15.60 1.74
CA GLN A 57 -26.16 -16.35 0.53
C GLN A 57 -26.13 -15.48 -0.73
N GLN A 58 -26.70 -14.27 -0.69
CA GLN A 58 -26.79 -13.38 -1.85
C GLN A 58 -25.43 -12.77 -2.24
N ASN A 59 -24.50 -12.66 -1.30
CA ASN A 59 -23.14 -12.18 -1.55
C ASN A 59 -22.17 -12.80 -0.54
N ALA A 60 -21.07 -13.40 -1.02
CA ALA A 60 -20.08 -14.09 -0.18
C ALA A 60 -19.38 -13.16 0.83
N LYS A 61 -19.32 -11.85 0.57
CA LYS A 61 -18.73 -10.83 1.44
C LYS A 61 -19.69 -10.30 2.50
N LEU A 62 -21.00 -10.56 2.37
CA LEU A 62 -22.01 -10.03 3.29
C LEU A 62 -21.83 -10.57 4.71
N GLU A 63 -21.60 -11.87 4.88
CA GLU A 63 -21.41 -12.46 6.21
C GLU A 63 -20.13 -11.96 6.92
N PRO A 64 -18.95 -11.91 6.28
CA PRO A 64 -17.78 -11.25 6.84
C PRO A 64 -18.01 -9.78 7.23
N PHE A 65 -18.71 -9.01 6.39
CA PHE A 65 -19.05 -7.62 6.67
C PHE A 65 -19.97 -7.48 7.90
N LEU A 66 -21.04 -8.27 7.98
CA LEU A 66 -21.96 -8.24 9.11
C LEU A 66 -21.27 -8.68 10.41
N HIS A 67 -20.31 -9.61 10.34
CA HIS A 67 -19.47 -9.98 11.47
C HIS A 67 -18.60 -8.80 11.94
N ALA A 68 -17.94 -8.08 11.03
CA ALA A 68 -17.17 -6.88 11.38
C ALA A 68 -18.08 -5.77 11.98
N ALA A 69 -19.25 -5.55 11.36
CA ALA A 69 -20.22 -4.56 11.83
C ALA A 69 -20.78 -4.89 13.22
N HIS A 70 -20.89 -6.18 13.58
CA HIS A 70 -21.27 -6.59 14.94
C HIS A 70 -20.30 -6.06 16.01
N TYR A 71 -19.01 -5.94 15.70
CA TYR A 71 -18.00 -5.43 16.64
C TYR A 71 -17.94 -3.89 16.73
N LEU A 72 -18.75 -3.15 15.96
CA LEU A 72 -18.82 -1.69 16.04
C LEU A 72 -19.09 -1.22 17.48
N ALA A 73 -20.09 -1.80 18.14
CA ALA A 73 -20.43 -1.45 19.52
C ALA A 73 -19.27 -1.67 20.50
N ALA A 74 -18.48 -2.73 20.30
CA ALA A 74 -17.29 -2.98 21.11
C ALA A 74 -16.19 -1.95 20.82
N LYS A 75 -15.87 -1.70 19.55
CA LYS A 75 -14.87 -0.70 19.16
C LYS A 75 -15.22 0.72 19.62
N ARG A 76 -16.50 1.11 19.59
CA ARG A 76 -16.99 2.39 20.13
C ARG A 76 -16.69 2.55 21.62
N LYS A 77 -16.75 1.49 22.42
CA LYS A 77 -16.35 1.54 23.84
C LYS A 77 -14.87 1.87 24.00
N TYR A 78 -14.00 1.26 23.19
CA TYR A 78 -12.57 1.58 23.18
C TYR A 78 -12.31 3.02 22.72
N ILE A 79 -13.10 3.53 21.76
CA ILE A 79 -13.03 4.93 21.29
C ILE A 79 -13.42 5.91 22.39
N ILE A 80 -14.59 5.74 23.02
CA ILE A 80 -15.06 6.60 24.12
C ILE A 80 -14.08 6.55 25.29
N ALA A 81 -13.59 5.35 25.63
CA ALA A 81 -12.57 5.17 26.67
C ALA A 81 -11.19 5.72 26.27
N ARG A 82 -11.00 6.15 25.01
CA ARG A 82 -9.73 6.61 24.42
C ARG A 82 -8.60 5.58 24.60
N MET A 83 -8.94 4.30 24.48
CA MET A 83 -7.99 3.17 24.52
C MET A 83 -7.36 2.87 23.15
N ILE A 84 -7.83 3.53 22.09
CA ILE A 84 -7.27 3.45 20.74
C ILE A 84 -7.04 4.86 20.19
N GLU A 85 -6.00 5.01 19.39
CA GLU A 85 -5.61 6.28 18.79
C GLU A 85 -6.41 6.58 17.51
N ALA A 86 -6.50 7.86 17.14
CA ALA A 86 -7.24 8.30 15.95
C ALA A 86 -6.83 7.55 14.65
N PRO A 87 -5.53 7.30 14.35
CA PRO A 87 -5.14 6.53 13.17
C PRO A 87 -5.64 5.08 13.18
N GLU A 88 -5.65 4.43 14.35
CA GLU A 88 -6.18 3.06 14.48
C GLU A 88 -7.69 3.04 14.23
N ALA A 89 -8.42 3.98 14.85
CA ALA A 89 -9.86 4.08 14.66
C ALA A 89 -10.22 4.38 13.19
N ILE A 90 -9.55 5.35 12.56
CA ILE A 90 -9.74 5.65 11.13
C ILE A 90 -9.48 4.40 10.27
N SER A 91 -8.42 3.64 10.57
CA SER A 91 -8.08 2.41 9.87
C SER A 91 -9.20 1.37 9.99
N PHE A 92 -9.71 1.13 11.20
CA PHE A 92 -10.83 0.22 11.45
C PHE A 92 -12.06 0.57 10.60
N TYR A 93 -12.58 1.81 10.70
CA TYR A 93 -13.74 2.22 9.91
C TYR A 93 -13.49 2.11 8.40
N SER A 94 -12.30 2.50 7.95
CA SER A 94 -12.00 2.51 6.51
C SER A 94 -11.88 1.08 5.94
N ARG A 95 -11.23 0.17 6.66
CA ARG A 95 -10.88 -1.17 6.17
C ARG A 95 -11.94 -2.23 6.47
N GLU A 96 -12.53 -2.17 7.65
CA GLU A 96 -13.41 -3.25 8.13
C GLU A 96 -14.89 -2.93 7.93
N ILE A 97 -15.24 -1.65 7.76
CA ILE A 97 -16.64 -1.21 7.68
C ILE A 97 -16.97 -0.60 6.32
N ILE A 98 -16.28 0.48 5.92
CA ILE A 98 -16.65 1.28 4.75
C ILE A 98 -16.22 0.60 3.44
N ALA A 99 -14.96 0.16 3.32
CA ALA A 99 -14.49 -0.49 2.09
C ALA A 99 -15.27 -1.78 1.76
N PRO A 100 -15.53 -2.70 2.72
CA PRO A 100 -16.35 -3.88 2.44
C PRO A 100 -17.79 -3.53 2.04
N ALA A 101 -18.39 -2.49 2.65
CA ALA A 101 -19.72 -2.04 2.25
C ALA A 101 -19.75 -1.49 0.82
N ILE A 102 -18.72 -0.73 0.42
CA ILE A 102 -18.55 -0.27 -0.97
C ILE A 102 -18.42 -1.48 -1.90
N ASP A 103 -17.53 -2.44 -1.60
CA ASP A 103 -17.33 -3.63 -2.42
C ASP A 103 -18.62 -4.43 -2.63
N ILE A 104 -19.39 -4.65 -1.55
CA ILE A 104 -20.69 -5.34 -1.64
C ILE A 104 -21.66 -4.54 -2.52
N THR A 105 -21.70 -3.22 -2.38
CA THR A 105 -22.54 -2.36 -3.22
C THR A 105 -22.17 -2.51 -4.70
N GLN A 106 -20.88 -2.52 -5.01
CA GLN A 106 -20.38 -2.68 -6.37
C GLN A 106 -20.73 -4.05 -6.94
N GLU A 107 -20.51 -5.13 -6.19
CA GLU A 107 -20.86 -6.48 -6.63
C GLU A 107 -22.37 -6.64 -6.85
N LEU A 108 -23.20 -6.20 -5.90
CA LEU A 108 -24.66 -6.25 -6.05
C LEU A 108 -25.12 -5.43 -7.26
N ALA A 109 -24.50 -4.29 -7.54
CA ALA A 109 -24.82 -3.48 -8.72
C ALA A 109 -24.40 -4.16 -10.03
N VAL A 110 -23.24 -4.84 -10.06
CA VAL A 110 -22.70 -5.55 -11.24
C VAL A 110 -23.51 -6.81 -11.58
N PHE A 111 -23.92 -7.57 -10.56
CA PHE A 111 -24.63 -8.84 -10.76
C PHE A 111 -26.14 -8.68 -11.02
N ASP A 112 -26.68 -7.47 -10.92
CA ASP A 112 -28.05 -7.20 -11.33
C ASP A 112 -28.16 -7.10 -12.85
N ALA A 113 -28.86 -8.06 -13.46
CA ALA A 113 -29.06 -8.10 -14.91
C ALA A 113 -29.88 -6.90 -15.44
N ASP A 114 -30.66 -6.21 -14.59
CA ASP A 114 -31.45 -5.04 -14.98
C ASP A 114 -30.61 -3.76 -15.03
N ASN A 115 -29.42 -3.75 -14.44
CA ASN A 115 -28.53 -2.61 -14.42
C ASN A 115 -27.75 -2.44 -15.72
N GLN A 116 -27.42 -1.19 -16.05
CA GLN A 116 -26.59 -0.84 -17.20
C GLN A 116 -25.10 -0.83 -16.81
N PRO A 117 -24.23 -1.63 -17.47
CA PRO A 117 -22.82 -1.75 -17.07
C PRO A 117 -22.05 -0.43 -17.02
N ALA A 118 -22.29 0.48 -17.97
CA ALA A 118 -21.65 1.79 -17.98
C ALA A 118 -22.04 2.65 -16.75
N LYS A 119 -23.31 2.62 -16.35
CA LYS A 119 -23.80 3.35 -15.17
C LYS A 119 -23.30 2.74 -13.87
N VAL A 120 -23.18 1.41 -13.82
CA VAL A 120 -22.55 0.70 -12.69
C VAL A 120 -21.08 1.10 -12.58
N ALA A 121 -20.32 1.09 -13.68
CA ALA A 121 -18.92 1.51 -13.67
C ALA A 121 -18.77 2.97 -13.20
N ALA A 122 -19.62 3.88 -13.69
CA ALA A 122 -19.65 5.27 -13.20
C ALA A 122 -19.92 5.32 -11.67
N LEU A 123 -20.90 4.57 -11.17
CA LEU A 123 -21.19 4.49 -9.74
C LEU A 123 -20.00 3.95 -8.92
N MET A 124 -19.28 2.95 -9.43
CA MET A 124 -18.10 2.39 -8.76
C MET A 124 -17.02 3.47 -8.54
N HIS A 125 -16.69 4.24 -9.58
CA HIS A 125 -15.73 5.34 -9.48
C HIS A 125 -16.25 6.48 -8.62
N PHE A 126 -17.55 6.78 -8.66
CA PHE A 126 -18.18 7.79 -7.82
C PHE A 126 -18.07 7.45 -6.33
N LEU A 127 -18.34 6.20 -5.94
CA LEU A 127 -18.23 5.75 -4.55
C LEU A 127 -16.77 5.82 -4.05
N GLN A 128 -15.81 5.43 -4.89
CA GLN A 128 -14.38 5.54 -4.54
C GLN A 128 -13.93 7.00 -4.41
N TRP A 129 -14.40 7.89 -5.29
CA TRP A 129 -14.17 9.33 -5.17
C TRP A 129 -14.72 9.87 -3.84
N LYS A 130 -16.00 9.60 -3.54
CA LYS A 130 -16.65 10.01 -2.29
C LYS A 130 -15.91 9.48 -1.06
N GLU A 131 -15.40 8.25 -1.11
CA GLU A 131 -14.61 7.68 -0.02
C GLU A 131 -13.28 8.41 0.19
N ARG A 132 -12.59 8.81 -0.88
CA ARG A 132 -11.37 9.63 -0.76
C ARG A 132 -11.65 11.03 -0.21
N VAL A 133 -12.79 11.64 -0.55
CA VAL A 133 -13.26 12.89 0.10
C VAL A 133 -13.48 12.66 1.61
N GLY A 134 -14.06 11.52 1.99
CA GLY A 134 -14.27 11.17 3.40
C GLY A 134 -12.99 10.89 4.17
N LEU A 135 -11.97 10.32 3.53
CA LEU A 135 -10.64 10.14 4.10
C LEU A 135 -9.89 11.47 4.24
N GLU A 136 -10.01 12.34 3.24
CA GLU A 136 -9.48 13.71 3.29
C GLU A 136 -10.07 14.47 4.50
N ARG A 137 -11.39 14.38 4.70
CA ARG A 137 -12.06 14.95 5.87
C ARG A 137 -11.44 14.44 7.18
N ALA A 138 -11.32 13.11 7.33
CA ALA A 138 -10.89 12.49 8.59
C ALA A 138 -9.41 12.72 8.91
N LEU A 139 -8.55 12.84 7.88
CA LEU A 139 -7.11 13.05 8.03
C LEU A 139 -6.75 14.54 8.14
N GLY A 140 -7.46 15.41 7.41
CA GLY A 140 -7.18 16.85 7.40
C GLY A 140 -7.36 17.53 8.75
N THR A 141 -8.17 16.96 9.66
CA THR A 141 -8.29 17.46 11.04
C THR A 141 -6.97 17.34 11.82
N GLN A 142 -6.08 16.41 11.47
CA GLN A 142 -4.71 16.32 12.03
C GLN A 142 -3.86 17.53 11.68
N LEU A 143 -3.96 17.97 10.43
CA LEU A 143 -3.13 19.02 9.85
C LEU A 143 -3.42 20.39 10.44
N LEU A 144 -4.61 20.59 11.01
CA LEU A 144 -5.01 21.87 11.61
C LEU A 144 -4.77 21.91 13.12
N THR A 145 -4.50 20.75 13.75
CA THR A 145 -4.07 20.65 15.16
C THR A 145 -2.56 20.67 15.33
N MET A 146 -1.81 20.37 14.26
CA MET A 146 -0.35 20.43 14.19
C MET A 146 0.07 21.64 13.34
N ASP A 147 1.22 22.25 13.58
CA ASP A 147 1.71 23.28 12.64
C ASP A 147 2.02 22.60 11.31
N TRP A 148 1.14 22.80 10.33
CA TRP A 148 1.20 22.18 9.02
C TRP A 148 2.50 22.52 8.25
N LYS A 149 3.22 23.58 8.65
CA LYS A 149 4.56 23.91 8.14
C LYS A 149 5.61 22.91 8.61
N GLU A 150 5.45 22.34 9.81
CA GLU A 150 6.41 21.45 10.46
C GLU A 150 6.17 19.95 10.19
N SER A 151 5.15 19.59 9.41
CA SER A 151 4.82 18.19 9.10
C SER A 151 4.75 17.90 7.58
N PRO A 152 5.90 17.79 6.89
CA PRO A 152 5.94 17.51 5.44
C PRO A 152 5.30 16.17 5.06
N GLU A 153 5.40 15.14 5.90
CA GLU A 153 4.85 13.80 5.63
C GLU A 153 3.31 13.81 5.56
N LEU A 154 2.67 14.60 6.42
CA LEU A 154 1.20 14.74 6.43
C LEU A 154 0.71 15.53 5.22
N ARG A 155 1.48 16.52 4.75
CA ARG A 155 1.17 17.26 3.52
C ARG A 155 1.25 16.37 2.29
N GLU A 156 2.30 15.58 2.15
CA GLU A 156 2.44 14.62 1.05
C GLU A 156 1.29 13.61 1.05
N ARG A 157 0.92 13.08 2.23
CA ARG A 157 -0.22 12.17 2.37
C ARG A 157 -1.54 12.80 1.93
N LEU A 158 -1.80 14.06 2.31
CA LEU A 158 -3.02 14.75 1.89
C LEU A 158 -3.03 15.00 0.37
N GLN A 159 -1.90 15.43 -0.19
CA GLN A 159 -1.74 15.63 -1.64
C GLN A 159 -1.95 14.32 -2.43
N TYR A 160 -1.48 13.19 -1.89
CA TYR A 160 -1.73 11.88 -2.47
C TYR A 160 -3.23 11.55 -2.53
N ILE A 161 -3.95 11.74 -1.42
CA ILE A 161 -5.40 11.50 -1.35
C ILE A 161 -6.17 12.43 -2.30
N ILE A 162 -5.77 13.71 -2.40
CA ILE A 162 -6.36 14.65 -3.36
C ILE A 162 -6.10 14.18 -4.80
N SER A 163 -4.92 13.66 -5.10
CA SER A 163 -4.60 13.12 -6.42
C SER A 163 -5.45 11.89 -6.77
N GLU A 164 -5.66 10.99 -5.81
CA GLU A 164 -6.59 9.85 -5.98
C GLU A 164 -8.03 10.32 -6.21
N GLN A 165 -8.51 11.33 -5.47
CA GLN A 165 -9.84 11.90 -5.69
C GLN A 165 -10.02 12.38 -7.12
N GLN A 166 -9.07 13.18 -7.62
CA GLN A 166 -9.13 13.73 -8.97
C GLN A 166 -9.08 12.62 -10.04
N ALA A 167 -8.37 11.51 -9.79
CA ALA A 167 -8.36 10.36 -10.68
C ALA A 167 -9.73 9.67 -10.75
N TYR A 168 -10.35 9.38 -9.59
CA TYR A 168 -11.68 8.76 -9.56
C TYR A 168 -12.76 9.66 -10.13
N GLU A 169 -12.70 10.97 -9.83
CA GLU A 169 -13.59 11.97 -10.39
C GLU A 169 -13.51 12.01 -11.92
N ARG A 170 -12.31 12.08 -12.50
CA ARG A 170 -12.14 12.08 -13.96
C ARG A 170 -12.74 10.82 -14.59
N MET A 171 -12.51 9.66 -13.97
CA MET A 171 -13.05 8.40 -14.48
C MET A 171 -14.58 8.36 -14.39
N PHE A 172 -15.15 8.85 -13.29
CA PHE A 172 -16.59 9.04 -13.17
C PHE A 172 -17.13 9.95 -14.28
N MET A 173 -16.53 11.13 -14.51
CA MET A 173 -16.98 12.07 -15.53
C MET A 173 -16.91 11.49 -16.96
N MET A 174 -15.95 10.60 -17.24
CA MET A 174 -15.86 9.91 -18.53
C MET A 174 -16.96 8.86 -18.73
N LEU A 175 -17.43 8.21 -17.66
CA LEU A 175 -18.36 7.09 -17.72
C LEU A 175 -19.81 7.48 -17.42
N ALA A 176 -20.03 8.60 -16.75
CA ALA A 176 -21.35 9.06 -16.34
C ALA A 176 -22.21 9.49 -17.54
N ASP A 177 -23.52 9.25 -17.42
CA ASP A 177 -24.51 9.78 -18.36
C ASP A 177 -24.63 11.32 -18.24
N SER A 178 -25.42 11.95 -19.12
CA SER A 178 -25.58 13.41 -19.14
C SER A 178 -26.08 13.93 -17.79
N LYS A 179 -27.07 13.27 -17.19
CA LYS A 179 -27.63 13.65 -15.89
C LYS A 179 -26.58 13.60 -14.77
N GLY A 180 -25.78 12.54 -14.71
CA GLY A 180 -24.70 12.41 -13.72
C GLY A 180 -23.63 13.49 -13.87
N ARG A 181 -23.22 13.79 -15.11
CA ARG A 181 -22.24 14.85 -15.40
C ARG A 181 -22.76 16.24 -15.05
N GLU A 182 -23.97 16.58 -15.51
CA GLU A 182 -24.61 17.87 -15.25
C GLU A 182 -24.79 18.11 -13.75
N ALA A 183 -25.12 17.08 -12.97
CA ALA A 183 -25.23 17.19 -11.51
C ALA A 183 -23.90 17.63 -10.86
N ILE A 184 -22.77 17.04 -11.27
CA ILE A 184 -21.45 17.39 -10.72
C ILE A 184 -20.96 18.74 -11.24
N GLU A 185 -21.15 19.04 -12.52
CA GLU A 185 -20.78 20.35 -13.07
C GLU A 185 -21.56 21.49 -12.39
N LYS A 186 -22.84 21.26 -12.10
CA LYS A 186 -23.66 22.20 -11.33
C LYS A 186 -23.12 22.38 -9.92
N LEU A 187 -22.79 21.30 -9.20
CA LEU A 187 -22.21 21.39 -7.86
C LEU A 187 -20.89 22.19 -7.88
N LYS A 188 -19.99 21.93 -8.82
CA LYS A 188 -18.73 22.68 -8.96
C LYS A 188 -18.95 24.18 -9.20
N LYS A 189 -19.98 24.54 -9.97
CA LYS A 189 -20.26 25.92 -10.36
C LYS A 189 -21.04 26.70 -9.31
N GLU A 190 -21.94 26.04 -8.60
CA GLU A 190 -22.96 26.70 -7.77
C GLU A 190 -22.80 26.43 -6.27
N ASN A 191 -22.24 25.28 -5.86
CA ASN A 191 -22.16 24.91 -4.45
C ASN A 191 -20.93 25.52 -3.75
N ASP A 192 -21.16 26.24 -2.66
CA ASP A 192 -20.11 26.94 -1.92
C ASP A 192 -19.09 26.00 -1.30
N SER A 193 -19.51 24.83 -0.81
CA SER A 193 -18.59 23.83 -0.23
C SER A 193 -17.63 23.27 -1.28
N PHE A 194 -18.10 23.04 -2.51
CA PHE A 194 -17.23 22.62 -3.61
C PHE A 194 -16.20 23.67 -3.98
N LYS A 195 -16.63 24.93 -4.15
CA LYS A 195 -15.73 26.05 -4.45
C LYS A 195 -14.68 26.22 -3.37
N ARG A 196 -15.10 26.22 -2.11
CA ARG A 196 -14.21 26.42 -0.98
C ARG A 196 -13.18 25.29 -0.83
N VAL A 197 -13.57 24.04 -1.09
CA VAL A 197 -12.61 22.91 -1.10
C VAL A 197 -11.60 23.05 -2.25
N GLU A 198 -12.02 23.50 -3.43
CA GLU A 198 -11.11 23.69 -4.56
C GLU A 198 -10.10 24.84 -4.31
N GLU A 199 -10.53 25.90 -3.63
CA GLU A 199 -9.63 26.97 -3.15
C GLU A 199 -8.56 26.42 -2.21
N ILE A 200 -8.96 25.57 -1.26
CA ILE A 200 -8.04 24.90 -0.32
C ILE A 200 -7.07 23.99 -1.09
N HIS A 201 -7.56 23.14 -2.00
CA HIS A 201 -6.73 22.25 -2.82
C HIS A 201 -5.70 23.03 -3.65
N SER A 202 -6.12 24.14 -4.25
CA SER A 202 -5.24 25.03 -5.03
C SER A 202 -4.15 25.65 -4.16
N ALA A 203 -4.50 26.11 -2.96
CA ALA A 203 -3.55 26.71 -2.05
C ALA A 203 -2.60 25.68 -1.41
N LEU A 204 -3.04 24.45 -1.18
CA LEU A 204 -2.18 23.32 -0.76
C LEU A 204 -1.12 22.97 -1.82
N LYS A 205 -1.41 23.20 -3.10
CA LYS A 205 -0.48 22.94 -4.21
C LYS A 205 0.56 24.04 -4.39
N ASN A 206 0.17 25.30 -4.16
CA ASN A 206 1.00 26.47 -4.46
C ASN A 206 1.89 26.94 -3.29
N GLY A 207 1.69 26.38 -2.08
CA GLY A 207 2.48 26.70 -0.89
C GLY A 207 2.03 28.00 -0.21
N THR A 208 1.39 27.85 0.96
CA THR A 208 0.93 28.91 1.89
C THR A 208 -0.04 29.95 1.31
N SER A 209 -1.29 29.91 1.77
CA SER A 209 -2.26 31.02 1.66
C SER A 209 -2.68 31.45 3.07
N PRO A 210 -2.80 32.75 3.38
CA PRO A 210 -3.33 33.24 4.67
C PRO A 210 -4.70 32.66 5.02
N GLN A 211 -5.48 32.25 4.00
CA GLN A 211 -6.80 31.64 4.18
C GLN A 211 -6.76 30.19 4.69
N LEU A 212 -5.64 29.48 4.52
CA LEU A 212 -5.42 28.15 5.10
C LEU A 212 -4.98 28.25 6.56
N GLU A 213 -4.27 29.31 6.93
CA GLU A 213 -3.77 29.54 8.29
C GLU A 213 -4.89 29.87 9.29
N ALA A 214 -6.03 30.37 8.80
CA ALA A 214 -7.19 30.70 9.62
C ALA A 214 -8.18 29.54 9.84
N LEU A 215 -8.04 28.43 9.09
CA LEU A 215 -9.02 27.34 9.10
C LEU A 215 -8.78 26.40 10.30
N ASN A 216 -9.79 26.19 11.13
CA ASN A 216 -9.67 25.25 12.26
C ASN A 216 -10.25 23.86 11.94
N ALA A 217 -9.95 22.87 12.81
CA ALA A 217 -10.37 21.47 12.62
C ALA A 217 -11.89 21.30 12.51
N THR A 218 -12.68 22.09 13.24
CA THR A 218 -14.15 22.05 13.20
C THR A 218 -14.69 22.62 11.89
N GLU A 219 -14.15 23.75 11.42
CA GLU A 219 -14.52 24.35 10.13
C GLU A 219 -14.20 23.41 8.96
N TRP A 220 -13.02 22.79 8.98
CA TRP A 220 -12.65 21.75 8.01
C TRP A 220 -13.65 20.61 8.00
N PHE A 221 -13.95 20.06 9.18
CA PHE A 221 -14.88 18.95 9.29
C PHE A 221 -16.27 19.31 8.75
N ASN A 222 -16.79 20.49 9.11
CA ASN A 222 -18.10 20.95 8.66
C ASN A 222 -18.14 21.18 7.14
N LEU A 223 -17.11 21.81 6.58
CA LEU A 223 -16.97 22.05 5.14
C LEU A 223 -17.00 20.75 4.34
N PHE A 224 -16.18 19.78 4.74
CA PHE A 224 -16.13 18.50 4.04
C PHE A 224 -17.39 17.65 4.29
N THR A 225 -18.04 17.78 5.45
CA THR A 225 -19.34 17.14 5.71
C THR A 225 -20.40 17.67 4.75
N ALA A 226 -20.49 18.99 4.56
CA ALA A 226 -21.40 19.60 3.61
C ALA A 226 -21.15 19.14 2.16
N LYS A 227 -19.88 19.03 1.74
CA LYS A 227 -19.50 18.46 0.44
C LYS A 227 -19.92 16.99 0.30
N MET A 228 -19.74 16.20 1.36
CA MET A 228 -20.13 14.78 1.35
C MET A 228 -21.64 14.57 1.31
N ASP A 229 -22.43 15.43 1.96
CA ASP A 229 -23.89 15.34 1.97
C ASP A 229 -24.47 15.52 0.57
N VAL A 230 -24.02 16.53 -0.18
CA VAL A 230 -24.47 16.70 -1.58
C VAL A 230 -23.96 15.60 -2.51
N LEU A 231 -22.75 15.06 -2.27
CA LEU A 231 -22.26 13.87 -3.01
C LEU A 231 -23.11 12.64 -2.69
N HIS A 232 -23.62 12.51 -1.47
CA HIS A 232 -24.53 11.43 -1.12
C HIS A 232 -25.86 11.53 -1.87
N GLU A 233 -26.45 12.72 -2.01
CA GLU A 233 -27.64 12.92 -2.84
C GLU A 233 -27.41 12.48 -4.29
N VAL A 234 -26.24 12.80 -4.87
CA VAL A 234 -25.85 12.34 -6.20
C VAL A 234 -25.74 10.81 -6.27
N SER A 235 -25.12 10.14 -5.28
CA SER A 235 -25.09 8.66 -5.27
C SER A 235 -26.48 8.04 -5.25
N ARG A 236 -27.44 8.61 -4.49
CA ARG A 236 -28.83 8.14 -4.47
C ARG A 236 -29.54 8.36 -5.81
N MET A 237 -29.28 9.48 -6.48
CA MET A 237 -29.76 9.74 -7.83
C MET A 237 -29.21 8.72 -8.83
N MET A 238 -27.92 8.42 -8.76
CA MET A 238 -27.27 7.44 -9.65
C MET A 238 -27.83 6.03 -9.47
N ILE A 239 -28.01 5.59 -8.22
CA ILE A 239 -28.61 4.29 -7.90
C ILE A 239 -30.01 4.16 -8.52
N LYS A 240 -30.80 5.24 -8.50
CA LYS A 240 -32.12 5.28 -9.14
C LYS A 240 -32.06 4.99 -10.64
N GLN A 241 -31.02 5.49 -11.29
CA GLN A 241 -30.86 5.52 -12.74
C GLN A 241 -30.09 4.33 -13.30
N LEU A 242 -29.68 3.36 -12.45
CA LEU A 242 -28.92 2.18 -12.88
C LEU A 242 -29.69 1.30 -13.87
N SER A 243 -31.01 1.24 -13.76
CA SER A 243 -31.83 0.30 -14.54
C SER A 243 -31.91 0.63 -16.04
N LYS A 244 -32.18 -0.40 -16.85
CA LYS A 244 -32.37 -0.30 -18.31
C LYS A 244 -33.62 0.47 -18.76
N ALA A 245 -34.57 0.76 -17.86
CA ALA A 245 -35.93 1.20 -18.23
C ALA A 245 -36.05 2.69 -18.64
N ASP A 246 -35.02 3.51 -18.41
CA ASP A 246 -35.15 4.99 -18.50
C ASP A 246 -34.59 5.64 -19.79
N GLU A 247 -34.14 4.90 -20.81
CA GLU A 247 -33.76 5.52 -22.09
C GLU A 247 -33.76 4.55 -23.30
N PRO A 248 -34.25 4.98 -24.48
CA PRO A 248 -34.08 4.20 -25.71
C PRO A 248 -32.60 4.14 -26.07
N ALA A 249 -32.13 2.94 -26.42
CA ALA A 249 -30.76 2.65 -26.82
C ALA A 249 -30.21 3.69 -27.81
N GLN A 250 -29.38 4.62 -27.31
CA GLN A 250 -28.56 5.44 -28.18
C GLN A 250 -27.49 4.54 -28.79
N LYS A 251 -27.58 4.37 -30.11
CA LYS A 251 -26.53 3.78 -30.94
C LYS A 251 -25.19 4.38 -30.54
N LEU A 252 -24.21 3.53 -30.21
CA LEU A 252 -22.81 3.93 -30.20
C LEU A 252 -22.51 4.62 -31.53
N ALA A 253 -22.43 5.95 -31.51
CA ALA A 253 -21.93 6.71 -32.61
C ALA A 253 -20.47 6.29 -32.80
N LYS A 254 -20.16 5.74 -33.98
CA LYS A 254 -18.80 5.65 -34.48
C LYS A 254 -18.27 7.07 -34.63
N THR A 255 -17.72 7.64 -33.58
CA THR A 255 -16.90 8.85 -33.65
C THR A 255 -15.45 8.43 -33.79
N ASN A 256 -14.99 8.40 -35.05
CA ASN A 256 -13.59 8.64 -35.37
C ASN A 256 -13.24 10.03 -34.83
N GLY A 257 -12.68 10.09 -33.63
CA GLY A 257 -12.26 11.33 -32.99
C GLY A 257 -11.15 11.01 -32.00
N LYS A 258 -9.94 11.49 -32.29
CA LYS A 258 -8.76 11.40 -31.42
C LYS A 258 -9.12 11.79 -29.98
N ALA A 259 -8.74 10.93 -29.03
CA ALA A 259 -8.77 11.26 -27.61
C ALA A 259 -7.90 12.51 -27.35
N PRO A 260 -8.32 13.46 -26.51
CA PRO A 260 -7.45 14.54 -26.07
C PRO A 260 -6.41 13.97 -25.09
N GLU A 261 -5.13 14.14 -25.45
CA GLU A 261 -3.99 13.95 -24.56
C GLU A 261 -4.11 14.94 -23.39
N ALA A 262 -4.47 14.45 -22.21
CA ALA A 262 -4.30 15.18 -20.95
C ALA A 262 -2.92 14.82 -20.37
N SER A 263 -2.01 15.79 -20.44
CA SER A 263 -0.65 15.74 -19.91
C SER A 263 -0.61 15.48 -18.40
N VAL A 264 -0.17 14.28 -18.03
CA VAL A 264 0.38 13.94 -16.71
C VAL A 264 1.74 14.65 -16.57
N PRO A 265 2.12 15.20 -15.41
CA PRO A 265 3.46 15.75 -15.23
C PRO A 265 4.50 14.66 -15.52
N ALA A 266 5.47 14.98 -16.37
CA ALA A 266 6.39 14.03 -16.95
C ALA A 266 7.21 13.25 -15.90
N LEU A 267 6.89 11.97 -15.76
CA LEU A 267 7.87 10.94 -15.39
C LEU A 267 8.25 10.24 -16.69
N SER A 268 9.43 10.63 -17.21
CA SER A 268 10.17 10.08 -18.36
C SER A 268 9.41 9.13 -19.28
N GLN A 269 8.80 9.66 -20.35
CA GLN A 269 8.29 8.85 -21.46
C GLN A 269 9.44 8.27 -22.28
N GLY A 270 9.66 6.97 -22.14
CA GLY A 270 10.48 6.19 -23.04
C GLY A 270 9.68 5.75 -24.27
N VAL A 271 10.15 6.08 -25.47
CA VAL A 271 9.51 5.75 -26.76
C VAL A 271 9.45 4.23 -26.93
N ALA A 272 8.25 3.65 -26.92
CA ALA A 272 8.04 2.23 -27.25
C ALA A 272 8.27 2.00 -28.75
N ASP A 273 8.95 0.91 -29.11
CA ASP A 273 9.22 0.53 -30.49
C ASP A 273 8.23 -0.54 -31.02
N ALA A 274 8.47 -1.07 -32.21
CA ALA A 274 7.64 -2.07 -32.90
C ALA A 274 7.35 -3.36 -32.10
N SER A 275 8.01 -3.60 -30.97
CA SER A 275 7.76 -4.74 -30.07
C SER A 275 6.74 -4.48 -28.94
N GLY A 276 6.38 -3.21 -28.71
CA GLY A 276 5.48 -2.80 -27.63
C GLY A 276 6.11 -2.71 -26.23
N ILE A 277 7.43 -2.90 -26.11
CA ILE A 277 8.17 -2.78 -24.85
C ILE A 277 8.68 -1.34 -24.69
N GLU A 278 8.47 -0.75 -23.52
CA GLU A 278 8.96 0.59 -23.19
C GLU A 278 10.49 0.67 -23.24
N SER A 279 11.06 1.76 -23.79
CA SER A 279 12.52 1.88 -23.96
C SER A 279 13.29 1.79 -22.63
N GLY A 280 12.69 2.25 -21.53
CA GLY A 280 13.25 2.12 -20.19
C GLY A 280 13.44 0.67 -19.77
N VAL A 281 12.46 -0.21 -20.05
CA VAL A 281 12.56 -1.64 -19.74
C VAL A 281 13.63 -2.32 -20.59
N ARG A 282 13.75 -1.92 -21.87
CA ARG A 282 14.76 -2.50 -22.75
C ARG A 282 16.20 -2.19 -22.32
N ALA A 283 16.46 -1.03 -21.72
CA ALA A 283 17.78 -0.69 -21.18
C ALA A 283 18.25 -1.68 -20.09
N TYR A 284 17.32 -2.37 -19.42
CA TYR A 284 17.61 -3.38 -18.40
C TYR A 284 17.40 -4.82 -18.90
N MET A 285 17.23 -5.04 -20.21
CA MET A 285 16.88 -6.35 -20.75
C MET A 285 17.88 -7.45 -20.37
N ASP A 286 19.18 -7.14 -20.36
CA ASP A 286 20.22 -8.11 -20.00
C ASP A 286 20.15 -8.47 -18.51
N THR A 287 19.90 -7.50 -17.63
CA THR A 287 19.64 -7.74 -16.20
C THR A 287 18.36 -8.54 -15.99
N ILE A 288 17.29 -8.22 -16.72
CA ILE A 288 15.97 -8.84 -16.56
C ILE A 288 16.02 -10.32 -16.95
N LYS A 289 16.69 -10.68 -18.05
CA LYS A 289 16.77 -12.05 -18.55
C LYS A 289 17.41 -13.04 -17.57
N VAL A 290 18.32 -12.55 -16.72
CA VAL A 290 19.04 -13.39 -15.74
C VAL A 290 18.34 -13.46 -14.39
N LEU A 291 17.22 -12.76 -14.20
CA LEU A 291 16.46 -12.80 -12.95
C LEU A 291 15.90 -14.22 -12.71
N PRO A 292 15.95 -14.74 -11.47
CA PRO A 292 15.45 -16.08 -11.15
C PRO A 292 13.99 -16.31 -11.58
N LEU A 293 13.14 -15.27 -11.46
CA LEU A 293 11.75 -15.35 -11.88
C LEU A 293 11.60 -15.65 -13.38
N PHE A 294 12.53 -15.16 -14.20
CA PHE A 294 12.49 -15.29 -15.66
C PHE A 294 13.40 -16.39 -16.22
N ALA A 295 14.05 -17.16 -15.35
CA ALA A 295 14.96 -18.23 -15.75
C ALA A 295 14.25 -19.27 -16.65
N GLY A 296 14.87 -19.60 -17.79
CA GLY A 296 14.35 -20.62 -18.71
C GLY A 296 13.12 -20.20 -19.55
N LEU A 297 12.65 -18.95 -19.44
CA LEU A 297 11.63 -18.43 -20.36
C LEU A 297 12.25 -18.10 -21.72
N ASP A 298 11.53 -18.45 -22.79
CA ASP A 298 11.90 -18.02 -24.13
C ASP A 298 11.65 -16.51 -24.33
N ALA A 299 12.26 -15.95 -25.37
CA ALA A 299 12.17 -14.53 -25.66
C ALA A 299 10.73 -14.08 -25.94
N ALA A 300 9.88 -14.95 -26.49
CA ALA A 300 8.50 -14.61 -26.81
C ALA A 300 7.65 -14.41 -25.55
N ASN A 301 7.73 -15.35 -24.60
CA ASN A 301 7.03 -15.29 -23.32
C ASN A 301 7.56 -14.14 -22.45
N LEU A 302 8.88 -13.95 -22.41
CA LEU A 302 9.46 -12.83 -21.66
C LEU A 302 9.00 -11.49 -22.22
N ASN A 303 9.04 -11.31 -23.54
CA ASN A 303 8.54 -10.09 -24.17
C ASN A 303 7.06 -9.87 -23.93
N ASP A 304 6.26 -10.94 -23.91
CA ASP A 304 4.82 -10.84 -23.63
C ASP A 304 4.51 -10.33 -22.21
N ILE A 305 5.34 -10.69 -21.23
CA ILE A 305 5.27 -10.15 -19.87
C ILE A 305 5.74 -8.68 -19.85
N LEU A 306 6.88 -8.40 -20.49
CA LEU A 306 7.55 -7.10 -20.41
C LEU A 306 6.84 -5.97 -21.15
N LYS A 307 5.92 -6.25 -22.09
CA LYS A 307 5.04 -5.24 -22.71
C LYS A 307 4.23 -4.42 -21.70
N TYR A 308 3.93 -5.01 -20.53
CA TYR A 308 3.16 -4.35 -19.48
C TYR A 308 4.04 -3.79 -18.36
N ALA A 309 5.33 -4.09 -18.40
CA ALA A 309 6.29 -3.67 -17.39
C ALA A 309 6.70 -2.21 -17.58
N ARG A 310 7.06 -1.55 -16.49
CA ARG A 310 7.65 -0.21 -16.47
C ARG A 310 8.82 -0.16 -15.50
N ILE A 311 9.79 0.70 -15.75
CA ILE A 311 10.84 0.99 -14.77
C ILE A 311 10.37 2.15 -13.89
N THR A 312 10.39 1.98 -12.58
CA THR A 312 10.09 3.04 -11.62
C THR A 312 11.28 3.28 -10.71
N ASN A 313 11.62 4.56 -10.50
CA ASN A 313 12.72 4.98 -9.64
C ASN A 313 12.15 5.53 -8.33
N HIS A 314 12.76 5.17 -7.21
CA HIS A 314 12.39 5.60 -5.87
C HIS A 314 13.64 6.10 -5.15
N ASN A 315 13.57 7.29 -4.57
CA ASN A 315 14.71 7.84 -3.83
C ASN A 315 14.83 7.17 -2.45
N LYS A 316 16.01 7.26 -1.83
CA LYS A 316 16.20 6.85 -0.43
C LYS A 316 15.10 7.45 0.47
N GLY A 317 14.44 6.61 1.26
CA GLY A 317 13.37 6.98 2.18
C GLY A 317 11.96 6.94 1.59
N THR A 318 11.79 6.79 0.28
CA THR A 318 10.47 6.72 -0.36
C THR A 318 9.74 5.42 0.02
N LEU A 319 8.49 5.55 0.50
CA LEU A 319 7.58 4.40 0.66
C LEU A 319 7.12 3.92 -0.73
N ILE A 320 7.38 2.64 -1.03
CA ILE A 320 7.00 2.01 -2.29
C ILE A 320 5.53 1.57 -2.23
N PHE A 321 5.11 1.04 -1.09
CA PHE A 321 3.72 0.71 -0.77
C PHE A 321 3.53 0.60 0.74
N MET A 322 2.27 0.71 1.18
CA MET A 322 1.92 0.63 2.60
C MET A 322 1.08 -0.60 2.93
N GLN A 323 1.23 -1.05 4.18
CA GLN A 323 0.41 -2.11 4.74
C GLN A 323 -1.07 -1.75 4.62
N GLY A 324 -1.86 -2.65 4.07
CA GLY A 324 -3.31 -2.57 3.90
C GLY A 324 -3.78 -1.90 2.61
N GLU A 325 -2.87 -1.42 1.76
CA GLU A 325 -3.20 -1.08 0.38
C GLU A 325 -3.50 -2.34 -0.43
N GLN A 326 -4.20 -2.18 -1.56
CA GLN A 326 -4.40 -3.29 -2.50
C GLN A 326 -3.20 -3.45 -3.43
N ALA A 327 -2.81 -4.71 -3.69
CA ALA A 327 -1.67 -5.03 -4.53
C ALA A 327 -1.99 -4.79 -6.02
N SER A 328 -1.85 -3.54 -6.48
CA SER A 328 -2.12 -3.17 -7.89
C SER A 328 -0.99 -3.57 -8.85
N ARG A 329 0.23 -3.69 -8.33
CA ARG A 329 1.44 -3.99 -9.12
C ARG A 329 2.34 -4.98 -8.39
N PHE A 330 3.06 -5.78 -9.16
CA PHE A 330 4.18 -6.60 -8.76
C PHE A 330 5.48 -5.84 -9.02
N TYR A 331 6.46 -6.00 -8.14
CA TYR A 331 7.74 -5.32 -8.28
C TYR A 331 8.89 -6.32 -8.21
N ILE A 332 9.94 -6.08 -9.00
CA ILE A 332 11.23 -6.75 -8.88
C ILE A 332 12.29 -5.67 -8.73
N ILE A 333 13.19 -5.83 -7.77
CA ILE A 333 14.27 -4.89 -7.54
C ILE A 333 15.35 -5.12 -8.60
N LEU A 334 15.66 -4.09 -9.37
CA LEU A 334 16.74 -4.09 -10.35
C LEU A 334 18.01 -3.48 -9.78
N GLU A 335 17.87 -2.46 -8.94
CA GLU A 335 18.97 -1.78 -8.26
C GLU A 335 18.50 -1.28 -6.88
N GLY A 336 19.40 -1.27 -5.91
CA GLY A 336 19.17 -0.70 -4.58
C GLY A 336 18.64 -1.70 -3.55
N TRP A 337 18.17 -1.17 -2.43
CA TRP A 337 17.70 -1.95 -1.28
C TRP A 337 16.34 -1.48 -0.81
N VAL A 338 15.46 -2.41 -0.45
CA VAL A 338 14.12 -2.16 0.07
C VAL A 338 13.95 -2.84 1.41
N LYS A 339 13.53 -2.11 2.44
CA LYS A 339 13.14 -2.71 3.72
C LYS A 339 11.64 -3.01 3.70
N LEU A 340 11.27 -4.20 4.16
CA LEU A 340 9.91 -4.58 4.51
C LEU A 340 9.75 -4.51 6.02
N PHE A 341 8.77 -3.77 6.51
CA PHE A 341 8.61 -3.53 7.94
C PHE A 341 7.17 -3.36 8.36
N LYS A 342 6.92 -3.59 9.65
CA LYS A 342 5.68 -3.21 10.35
C LYS A 342 6.02 -2.13 11.37
N GLY A 343 5.24 -1.06 11.37
CA GLY A 343 5.30 -0.04 12.42
C GLY A 343 4.29 -0.33 13.51
N ASN A 344 4.60 0.06 14.75
CA ASN A 344 3.61 0.23 15.80
C ASN A 344 3.29 1.71 16.03
N VAL A 345 2.35 1.98 16.92
CA VAL A 345 1.86 3.33 17.26
C VAL A 345 2.93 4.24 17.87
N ASP A 346 3.97 3.66 18.48
CA ASP A 346 5.09 4.40 19.08
C ASP A 346 6.16 4.80 18.05
N GLY A 347 5.92 4.54 16.76
CA GLY A 347 6.89 4.76 15.69
C GLY A 347 8.03 3.73 15.70
N GLN A 348 7.92 2.66 16.50
CA GLN A 348 8.89 1.57 16.44
C GLN A 348 8.60 0.73 15.20
N GLU A 349 9.64 0.53 14.42
CA GLU A 349 9.60 -0.35 13.27
C GLU A 349 10.18 -1.71 13.64
N SER A 350 9.41 -2.76 13.38
CA SER A 350 9.93 -4.12 13.27
C SER A 350 10.28 -4.37 11.81
N ILE A 351 11.58 -4.36 11.51
CA ILE A 351 12.10 -4.72 10.19
C ILE A 351 11.95 -6.22 10.04
N LEU A 352 11.16 -6.64 9.06
CA LEU A 352 10.91 -8.04 8.77
C LEU A 352 11.95 -8.57 7.80
N GLN A 353 12.20 -7.83 6.71
CA GLN A 353 13.15 -8.22 5.68
C GLN A 353 13.85 -6.99 5.08
N VAL A 354 15.03 -7.21 4.53
CA VAL A 354 15.69 -6.27 3.64
C VAL A 354 16.00 -7.02 2.35
N LEU A 355 15.53 -6.48 1.23
CA LEU A 355 15.54 -7.11 -0.09
C LEU A 355 16.41 -6.27 -1.04
N SER A 356 17.03 -6.92 -2.02
CA SER A 356 17.96 -6.28 -2.96
C SER A 356 17.73 -6.73 -4.40
N THR A 357 18.62 -6.32 -5.30
CA THR A 357 18.61 -6.69 -6.72
C THR A 357 18.34 -8.17 -6.92
N GLY A 358 17.33 -8.48 -7.75
CA GLY A 358 16.88 -9.85 -8.00
C GLY A 358 15.66 -10.27 -7.18
N ASP A 359 15.40 -9.62 -6.04
CA ASP A 359 14.28 -9.95 -5.19
C ASP A 359 12.96 -9.41 -5.75
N ASN A 360 11.94 -10.25 -5.62
CA ASN A 360 10.55 -9.87 -5.85
C ASN A 360 9.99 -9.19 -4.60
N LEU A 361 9.07 -8.25 -4.79
CA LEU A 361 8.16 -7.78 -3.77
C LEU A 361 6.75 -8.30 -4.08
N LEU A 362 5.98 -8.61 -3.04
CA LEU A 362 4.54 -8.91 -3.15
C LEU A 362 4.18 -10.28 -3.72
N GLU A 363 5.12 -11.22 -3.80
CA GLU A 363 4.89 -12.57 -4.30
C GLU A 363 3.79 -13.33 -3.53
N THR A 364 3.64 -13.08 -2.23
CA THR A 364 2.66 -13.76 -1.36
C THR A 364 1.24 -13.22 -1.49
N VAL A 365 1.07 -11.97 -1.94
CA VAL A 365 -0.24 -11.30 -2.04
C VAL A 365 -0.85 -11.37 -3.44
N ILE A 366 -0.03 -11.60 -4.46
CA ILE A 366 -0.49 -11.62 -5.86
C ILE A 366 -1.49 -12.74 -6.13
N PHE A 367 -1.36 -13.87 -5.43
CA PHE A 367 -2.25 -15.01 -5.62
C PHE A 367 -3.60 -14.85 -4.93
N ASN A 368 -3.62 -14.20 -3.76
CA ASN A 368 -4.77 -14.23 -2.86
C ASN A 368 -5.64 -12.97 -2.94
N ASP A 369 -5.24 -11.96 -3.74
CA ASP A 369 -5.94 -10.67 -3.84
C ASP A 369 -6.16 -10.00 -2.46
N THR A 370 -5.25 -10.28 -1.54
CA THR A 370 -5.29 -9.80 -0.16
C THR A 370 -4.55 -8.47 -0.04
N PRO A 371 -4.98 -7.58 0.87
CA PRO A 371 -4.25 -6.36 1.16
C PRO A 371 -2.80 -6.62 1.57
N LEU A 372 -1.95 -5.63 1.35
CA LEU A 372 -0.52 -5.70 1.63
C LEU A 372 -0.26 -5.93 3.13
N PRO A 373 0.47 -6.98 3.54
CA PRO A 373 0.64 -7.31 4.96
C PRO A 373 1.71 -6.46 5.66
N VAL A 374 2.53 -5.73 4.89
CA VAL A 374 3.72 -5.00 5.35
C VAL A 374 3.89 -3.70 4.57
N ASN A 375 4.65 -2.77 5.11
CA ASN A 375 5.13 -1.59 4.39
C ASN A 375 6.42 -1.93 3.64
N ALA A 376 6.68 -1.27 2.51
CA ALA A 376 7.97 -1.29 1.82
C ALA A 376 8.52 0.12 1.67
N GLN A 377 9.79 0.32 2.03
CA GLN A 377 10.49 1.60 1.88
C GLN A 377 11.85 1.39 1.22
N ALA A 378 12.19 2.28 0.29
CA ALA A 378 13.51 2.35 -0.32
C ALA A 378 14.55 2.78 0.74
N VAL A 379 15.60 1.99 0.91
CA VAL A 379 16.71 2.22 1.86
C VAL A 379 17.84 3.01 1.20
N ASP A 380 17.94 2.91 -0.12
CA ASP A 380 18.82 3.68 -1.00
C ASP A 380 18.00 4.12 -2.22
N ASN A 381 18.64 4.72 -3.24
CA ASN A 381 18.02 4.90 -4.53
C ASN A 381 17.73 3.52 -5.15
N VAL A 382 16.45 3.26 -5.42
CA VAL A 382 15.94 1.97 -5.86
C VAL A 382 15.35 2.08 -7.26
N LYS A 383 15.68 1.13 -8.12
CA LYS A 383 15.01 0.92 -9.40
C LYS A 383 14.21 -0.36 -9.35
N LEU A 384 12.94 -0.28 -9.72
CA LEU A 384 12.03 -1.43 -9.75
C LEU A 384 11.55 -1.68 -11.17
N LEU A 385 11.53 -2.95 -11.57
CA LEU A 385 10.66 -3.42 -12.63
C LEU A 385 9.27 -3.59 -12.06
N SER A 386 8.31 -2.81 -12.58
CA SER A 386 6.96 -2.76 -12.06
C SER A 386 5.96 -3.29 -13.09
N ILE A 387 5.19 -4.31 -12.73
CA ILE A 387 4.28 -5.02 -13.65
C ILE A 387 2.87 -5.04 -13.03
N PRO A 388 1.78 -4.78 -13.77
CA PRO A 388 0.43 -4.89 -13.21
C PRO A 388 0.18 -6.28 -12.60
N ALA A 389 -0.35 -6.32 -11.38
CA ALA A 389 -0.54 -7.58 -10.65
C ALA A 389 -1.49 -8.53 -11.38
N SER A 390 -2.54 -7.98 -12.02
CA SER A 390 -3.49 -8.73 -12.85
C SER A 390 -2.81 -9.45 -14.01
N MET A 391 -1.86 -8.78 -14.68
CA MET A 391 -1.12 -9.37 -15.80
C MET A 391 -0.19 -10.49 -15.33
N ILE A 392 0.55 -10.28 -14.23
CA ILE A 392 1.38 -11.35 -13.67
C ILE A 392 0.54 -12.55 -13.25
N ARG A 393 -0.61 -12.34 -12.61
CA ARG A 393 -1.55 -13.40 -12.23
C ARG A 393 -2.05 -14.17 -13.45
N GLU A 394 -2.36 -13.49 -14.55
CA GLU A 394 -2.74 -14.13 -15.81
C GLU A 394 -1.59 -14.97 -16.40
N LYS A 395 -0.37 -14.41 -16.49
CA LYS A 395 0.77 -15.12 -17.08
C LYS A 395 1.21 -16.32 -16.25
N LEU A 396 1.13 -16.24 -14.92
CA LEU A 396 1.38 -17.38 -14.02
C LEU A 396 0.41 -18.54 -14.26
N LYS A 397 -0.86 -18.27 -14.61
CA LYS A 397 -1.83 -19.33 -14.93
C LYS A 397 -1.52 -20.07 -16.23
N ASN A 398 -0.88 -19.39 -17.17
CA ASN A 398 -0.71 -19.87 -18.54
C ASN A 398 0.74 -20.28 -18.86
N ASN A 399 1.70 -20.03 -17.98
CA ASN A 399 3.11 -20.34 -18.20
C ASN A 399 3.70 -21.16 -17.04
N HIS A 400 3.94 -22.45 -17.31
CA HIS A 400 4.43 -23.39 -16.30
C HIS A 400 5.81 -23.03 -15.76
N ALA A 401 6.75 -22.62 -16.62
CA ALA A 401 8.09 -22.24 -16.19
C ALA A 401 8.05 -21.03 -15.24
N LEU A 402 7.28 -19.99 -15.59
CA LEU A 402 7.08 -18.82 -14.73
C LEU A 402 6.46 -19.19 -13.38
N ALA A 403 5.48 -20.10 -13.37
CA ALA A 403 4.85 -20.58 -12.14
C ALA A 403 5.82 -21.34 -11.23
N VAL A 404 6.63 -22.24 -11.81
CA VAL A 404 7.66 -22.99 -11.08
C VAL A 404 8.76 -22.06 -10.54
N ASN A 405 9.18 -21.06 -11.31
CA ASN A 405 10.14 -20.06 -10.87
C ASN A 405 9.58 -19.24 -9.69
N MET A 406 8.32 -18.80 -9.78
CA MET A 406 7.65 -18.08 -8.69
C MET A 406 7.54 -18.94 -7.43
N LEU A 407 7.15 -20.21 -7.56
CA LEU A 407 7.11 -21.17 -6.43
C LEU A 407 8.49 -21.37 -5.81
N SER A 408 9.54 -21.44 -6.63
CA SER A 408 10.92 -21.55 -6.16
C SER A 408 11.33 -20.31 -5.37
N THR A 409 10.96 -19.10 -5.84
CA THR A 409 11.19 -17.85 -5.10
C THR A 409 10.47 -17.85 -3.76
N VAL A 410 9.19 -18.22 -3.73
CA VAL A 410 8.40 -18.27 -2.48
C VAL A 410 8.98 -19.30 -1.50
N SER A 411 9.38 -20.48 -2.00
CA SER A 411 10.00 -21.53 -1.20
C SER A 411 11.32 -21.08 -0.58
N GLY A 412 12.22 -20.49 -1.38
CA GLY A 412 13.48 -19.95 -0.89
C GLY A 412 13.26 -18.85 0.17
N ARG A 413 12.24 -18.01 -0.02
CA ARG A 413 11.90 -16.99 0.97
C ARG A 413 11.32 -17.55 2.27
N SER A 414 10.51 -18.61 2.19
CA SER A 414 10.01 -19.32 3.36
C SER A 414 11.17 -19.92 4.17
N GLN A 415 12.17 -20.51 3.50
CA GLN A 415 13.38 -21.04 4.15
C GLN A 415 14.17 -19.92 4.83
N ALA A 416 14.39 -18.79 4.13
CA ALA A 416 15.08 -17.64 4.72
C ALA A 416 14.38 -17.08 5.98
N LEU A 417 13.04 -17.08 6.00
CA LEU A 417 12.27 -16.68 7.18
C LEU A 417 12.42 -17.67 8.35
N ILE A 418 12.48 -18.97 8.08
CA ILE A 418 12.74 -20.00 9.10
C ILE A 418 14.14 -19.82 9.69
N SER A 419 15.17 -19.68 8.85
CA SER A 419 16.54 -19.40 9.32
C SER A 419 16.58 -18.12 10.15
N GLN A 420 15.92 -17.03 9.71
CA GLN A 420 15.86 -15.78 10.47
C GLN A 420 15.18 -15.95 11.84
N PHE A 421 14.10 -16.74 11.92
CA PHE A 421 13.44 -17.05 13.17
C PHE A 421 14.36 -17.85 14.11
N GLU A 422 15.12 -18.82 13.57
CA GLU A 422 16.14 -19.55 14.31
C GLU A 422 17.22 -18.62 14.84
N GLN A 423 17.74 -17.71 14.01
CA GLN A 423 18.74 -16.71 14.42
C GLN A 423 18.22 -15.90 15.62
N LEU A 424 16.97 -15.43 15.57
CA LEU A 424 16.38 -14.60 16.61
C LEU A 424 16.09 -15.35 17.92
N THR A 425 15.83 -16.65 17.85
CA THR A 425 15.40 -17.47 19.00
C THR A 425 16.54 -18.26 19.65
N LEU A 426 17.50 -18.77 18.86
CA LEU A 426 18.54 -19.69 19.35
C LEU A 426 19.91 -19.02 19.51
N LYS A 427 20.20 -17.93 18.79
CA LYS A 427 21.52 -17.29 18.84
C LYS A 427 21.58 -16.08 19.76
N THR A 428 22.69 -15.97 20.48
CA THR A 428 23.04 -14.77 21.26
C THR A 428 23.24 -13.56 20.37
N VAL A 429 23.18 -12.36 20.94
CA VAL A 429 23.38 -11.09 20.20
C VAL A 429 24.68 -11.10 19.40
N THR A 430 25.79 -11.52 20.00
CA THR A 430 27.11 -11.62 19.33
C THR A 430 27.08 -12.61 18.18
N GLN A 431 26.49 -13.79 18.39
CA GLN A 431 26.35 -14.79 17.34
C GLN A 431 25.49 -14.30 16.18
N ARG A 432 24.39 -13.57 16.43
CA ARG A 432 23.56 -12.99 15.36
C ARG A 432 24.33 -11.99 14.51
N VAL A 433 25.13 -11.12 15.13
CA VAL A 433 25.97 -10.17 14.40
C VAL A 433 27.04 -10.90 13.60
N GLY A 434 27.79 -11.81 14.23
CA GLY A 434 28.84 -12.59 13.54
C GLY A 434 28.29 -13.42 12.37
N TRP A 435 27.14 -14.07 12.55
CA TRP A 435 26.45 -14.83 11.50
C TRP A 435 26.06 -13.93 10.33
N PHE A 436 25.49 -12.75 10.61
CA PHE A 436 25.13 -11.77 9.57
C PHE A 436 26.36 -11.28 8.79
N LEU A 437 27.47 -11.02 9.46
CA LEU A 437 28.72 -10.63 8.80
C LEU A 437 29.29 -11.76 7.94
N LEU A 438 29.25 -13.00 8.43
CA LEU A 438 29.67 -14.16 7.65
C LEU A 438 28.79 -14.35 6.41
N LYS A 439 27.46 -14.23 6.57
CA LYS A 439 26.51 -14.29 5.46
C LYS A 439 26.87 -13.27 4.37
N LEU A 440 27.03 -12.00 4.75
CA LEU A 440 27.41 -10.94 3.81
C LEU A 440 28.76 -11.22 3.12
N PHE A 441 29.72 -11.80 3.85
CA PHE A 441 31.02 -12.18 3.31
C PHE A 441 30.92 -13.33 2.28
N LEU A 442 30.06 -14.32 2.53
CA LEU A 442 29.83 -15.42 1.60
C LEU A 442 29.05 -14.95 0.35
N GLU A 443 28.05 -14.08 0.53
CA GLU A 443 27.22 -13.54 -0.57
C GLU A 443 27.98 -12.57 -1.48
N SER A 444 28.94 -11.81 -0.95
CA SER A 444 29.70 -10.86 -1.78
C SER A 444 30.57 -11.55 -2.84
N GLY A 445 30.97 -12.81 -2.59
CA GLY A 445 31.96 -13.54 -3.37
C GLY A 445 33.36 -12.89 -3.35
N ASP A 446 33.51 -11.78 -2.64
CA ASP A 446 34.71 -10.96 -2.59
C ASP A 446 35.62 -11.48 -1.48
N ARG A 447 36.75 -12.08 -1.88
CA ARG A 447 37.75 -12.65 -0.98
C ARG A 447 38.67 -11.57 -0.38
N THR A 448 38.39 -10.30 -0.61
CA THR A 448 39.16 -9.21 -0.02
C THR A 448 38.86 -9.05 1.47
N LYS A 449 39.79 -8.45 2.21
CA LYS A 449 39.64 -8.18 3.64
C LYS A 449 38.58 -7.12 3.95
N ASN A 450 37.96 -6.49 2.94
CA ASN A 450 37.13 -5.30 3.12
C ASN A 450 35.68 -5.57 2.67
N LEU A 451 34.83 -5.95 3.62
CA LEU A 451 33.39 -6.11 3.37
C LEU A 451 32.68 -4.77 3.61
N LYS A 452 31.85 -4.33 2.66
CA LYS A 452 31.04 -3.12 2.85
C LYS A 452 29.67 -3.48 3.41
N LEU A 453 29.24 -2.79 4.46
CA LEU A 453 27.88 -2.89 4.95
C LEU A 453 26.90 -2.35 3.89
N PRO A 454 25.85 -3.11 3.55
CA PRO A 454 24.94 -2.76 2.46
C PRO A 454 24.07 -1.53 2.76
N TYR A 455 23.88 -1.19 4.04
CA TYR A 455 23.01 -0.10 4.50
C TYR A 455 23.36 0.35 5.93
N ASP A 456 22.63 1.34 6.44
CA ASP A 456 22.90 1.99 7.73
C ASP A 456 22.87 1.00 8.91
N LYS A 457 23.76 1.20 9.89
CA LYS A 457 23.91 0.32 11.07
C LYS A 457 22.61 0.16 11.88
N SER A 458 21.78 1.21 11.91
CA SER A 458 20.47 1.16 12.57
C SER A 458 19.51 0.19 11.89
N LEU A 459 19.53 0.11 10.56
CA LEU A 459 18.72 -0.83 9.80
C LEU A 459 19.18 -2.28 10.04
N ILE A 460 20.51 -2.50 10.08
CA ILE A 460 21.07 -3.81 10.42
C ILE A 460 20.66 -4.21 11.84
N ALA A 461 20.77 -3.29 12.80
CA ALA A 461 20.37 -3.55 14.19
C ALA A 461 18.90 -3.98 14.28
N GLY A 462 18.00 -3.23 13.63
CA GLY A 462 16.58 -3.57 13.61
C GLY A 462 16.29 -4.91 12.91
N TYR A 463 16.97 -5.21 11.80
CA TYR A 463 16.87 -6.51 11.11
C TYR A 463 17.32 -7.68 12.00
N LEU A 464 18.36 -7.48 12.83
CA LEU A 464 18.86 -8.47 13.79
C LEU A 464 18.12 -8.46 15.14
N GLY A 465 16.99 -7.75 15.22
CA GLY A 465 16.14 -7.67 16.41
C GLY A 465 16.85 -7.09 17.63
N MET A 466 17.69 -6.06 17.43
CA MET A 466 18.42 -5.40 18.51
C MET A 466 18.43 -3.88 18.35
N LYS A 467 18.70 -3.16 19.45
CA LYS A 467 18.82 -1.71 19.42
C LYS A 467 20.15 -1.28 18.76
N PRO A 468 20.22 -0.11 18.09
CA PRO A 468 21.45 0.39 17.46
C PRO A 468 22.64 0.49 18.42
N GLU A 469 22.41 0.81 19.69
CA GLU A 469 23.44 0.88 20.73
C GLU A 469 23.98 -0.51 21.07
N THR A 470 23.10 -1.51 21.11
CA THR A 470 23.49 -2.92 21.33
C THR A 470 24.35 -3.41 20.17
N PHE A 471 23.91 -3.17 18.93
CA PHE A 471 24.68 -3.53 17.74
C PHE A 471 26.06 -2.88 17.74
N SER A 472 26.14 -1.59 18.06
CA SER A 472 27.41 -0.85 18.12
C SER A 472 28.37 -1.40 19.17
N ARG A 473 27.87 -1.78 20.36
CA ARG A 473 28.68 -2.44 21.40
C ARG A 473 29.18 -3.81 20.96
N THR A 474 28.32 -4.61 20.33
CA THR A 474 28.71 -5.92 19.81
C THR A 474 29.78 -5.82 18.73
N LEU A 475 29.69 -4.84 17.82
CA LEU A 475 30.76 -4.58 16.85
C LEU A 475 32.10 -4.24 17.55
N GLN A 476 32.06 -3.52 18.67
CA GLN A 476 33.27 -3.22 19.44
C GLN A 476 33.86 -4.47 20.11
N THR A 477 33.01 -5.38 20.63
CA THR A 477 33.46 -6.69 21.13
C THR A 477 34.08 -7.55 20.03
N LEU A 478 33.48 -7.56 18.83
CA LEU A 478 34.01 -8.30 17.68
C LEU A 478 35.36 -7.72 17.19
N LYS A 479 35.59 -6.42 17.39
CA LYS A 479 36.89 -5.79 17.11
C LYS A 479 38.02 -6.37 17.97
N GLU A 480 37.76 -6.69 19.24
CA GLU A 480 38.72 -7.38 20.11
C GLU A 480 39.03 -8.81 19.63
N GLN A 481 38.14 -9.40 18.83
CA GLN A 481 38.28 -10.72 18.21
C GLN A 481 38.86 -10.67 16.79
N GLY A 482 39.34 -9.50 16.34
CA GLY A 482 39.99 -9.34 15.04
C GLY A 482 39.04 -9.01 13.88
N ILE A 483 37.80 -8.58 14.15
CA ILE A 483 36.84 -8.10 13.15
C ILE A 483 36.68 -6.59 13.32
N ASP A 484 37.46 -5.80 12.57
CA ASP A 484 37.43 -4.33 12.70
C ASP A 484 36.34 -3.73 11.83
N VAL A 485 35.43 -2.94 12.42
CA VAL A 485 34.32 -2.32 11.70
C VAL A 485 34.42 -0.79 11.76
N GLU A 486 34.95 -0.20 10.70
CA GLU A 486 35.08 1.25 10.54
C GLU A 486 33.97 1.81 9.65
N ARG A 487 33.13 2.69 10.20
CA ARG A 487 31.99 3.31 9.48
C ARG A 487 31.11 2.24 8.82
N SER A 488 31.19 2.09 7.50
CA SER A 488 30.46 1.13 6.68
C SER A 488 31.36 0.07 6.04
N SER A 489 32.64 0.00 6.45
CA SER A 489 33.61 -1.00 6.00
C SER A 489 34.00 -1.91 7.16
N ILE A 490 34.07 -3.19 6.88
CA ILE A 490 34.51 -4.23 7.80
C ILE A 490 35.84 -4.72 7.26
N SER A 491 36.90 -4.49 8.02
CA SER A 491 38.21 -5.09 7.78
C SER A 491 38.30 -6.40 8.55
N LEU A 492 38.65 -7.47 7.84
CA LEU A 492 38.92 -8.79 8.39
C LEU A 492 40.43 -9.05 8.33
N PRO A 493 41.22 -8.57 9.32
CA PRO A 493 42.63 -8.91 9.48
C PRO A 493 42.91 -10.40 9.33
N ASP A 494 42.07 -11.22 9.97
CA ASP A 494 41.97 -12.66 9.80
C ASP A 494 40.69 -13.01 9.03
N VAL A 495 40.85 -13.61 7.85
CA VAL A 495 39.74 -14.04 6.98
C VAL A 495 38.94 -15.20 7.58
N PHE A 496 39.44 -15.84 8.62
CA PHE A 496 38.78 -16.93 9.34
C PHE A 496 38.06 -16.48 10.62
N ALA A 497 38.19 -15.21 11.03
CA ALA A 497 37.59 -14.71 12.28
C ALA A 497 36.05 -14.83 12.31
N LEU A 498 35.41 -14.89 11.14
CA LEU A 498 33.96 -15.09 11.02
C LEU A 498 33.55 -16.57 11.02
N CYS A 499 34.48 -17.51 10.85
CA CYS A 499 34.17 -18.93 10.73
C CYS A 499 33.58 -19.54 12.02
N ASP A 500 33.86 -18.97 13.19
CA ASP A 500 33.28 -19.39 14.47
C ASP A 500 31.76 -19.17 14.54
N PHE A 501 31.22 -18.32 13.67
CA PHE A 501 29.78 -18.04 13.56
C PHE A 501 29.08 -18.87 12.48
N CYS A 502 29.81 -19.76 11.80
CA CYS A 502 29.26 -20.63 10.77
C CYS A 502 28.35 -21.71 11.38
N ASP A 503 27.26 -22.00 10.69
CA ASP A 503 26.34 -23.11 10.95
C ASP A 503 26.08 -23.90 9.66
N SER A 504 25.22 -24.93 9.72
CA SER A 504 24.87 -25.75 8.56
C SER A 504 24.31 -24.92 7.39
N ASP A 505 23.56 -23.86 7.70
CA ASP A 505 22.92 -23.00 6.70
C ASP A 505 23.93 -22.16 5.91
N LEU A 506 24.95 -21.62 6.58
CA LEU A 506 26.01 -20.87 5.91
C LEU A 506 27.09 -21.79 5.32
N ALA A 507 27.31 -22.96 5.90
CA ALA A 507 28.32 -23.90 5.44
C ALA A 507 28.10 -24.27 3.97
N VAL A 508 26.86 -24.56 3.55
CA VAL A 508 26.55 -24.92 2.16
C VAL A 508 26.88 -23.81 1.13
N GLN A 509 27.02 -22.56 1.56
CA GLN A 509 27.40 -21.42 0.71
C GLN A 509 28.92 -21.20 0.66
N CYS A 510 29.68 -21.90 1.52
CA CYS A 510 31.12 -21.75 1.63
C CYS A 510 31.86 -22.74 0.71
N SER A 511 32.74 -22.20 -0.14
CA SER A 511 33.61 -23.04 -1.00
C SER A 511 34.55 -24.00 -0.27
N ARG A 512 34.75 -23.82 1.05
CA ARG A 512 35.58 -24.68 1.90
C ARG A 512 34.76 -25.71 2.70
N HIS A 513 33.45 -25.79 2.49
CA HIS A 513 32.62 -26.74 3.21
C HIS A 513 33.02 -28.19 2.88
N ASN A 514 33.12 -29.04 3.91
CA ASN A 514 33.61 -30.42 3.80
C ASN A 514 35.00 -30.55 3.16
N THR A 515 35.84 -29.51 3.23
CA THR A 515 37.24 -29.59 2.80
C THR A 515 38.19 -29.51 4.01
N PRO A 516 39.41 -30.07 3.91
CA PRO A 516 40.43 -29.95 4.96
C PRO A 516 40.87 -28.51 5.25
N GLU A 517 40.53 -27.57 4.37
CA GLU A 517 40.87 -26.14 4.46
C GLU A 517 39.87 -25.36 5.33
N CYS A 518 38.78 -25.99 5.79
CA CYS A 518 37.82 -25.37 6.68
C CYS A 518 38.41 -25.29 8.11
N PRO A 519 38.51 -24.11 8.74
CA PRO A 519 38.97 -24.03 10.13
C PRO A 519 37.89 -24.45 11.14
N ASN A 520 36.62 -24.54 10.74
CA ASN A 520 35.51 -24.85 11.63
C ASN A 520 35.28 -26.37 11.70
N PRO A 521 35.50 -27.03 12.86
CA PRO A 521 35.35 -28.48 13.00
C PRO A 521 33.91 -28.96 12.80
N VAL A 522 32.92 -28.09 13.04
CA VAL A 522 31.49 -28.39 12.86
C VAL A 522 31.14 -28.54 11.38
N CYS A 523 31.91 -27.91 10.49
CA CYS A 523 31.69 -27.96 9.04
C CYS A 523 32.42 -29.12 8.33
N MET A 524 33.07 -30.02 9.07
CA MET A 524 33.79 -31.19 8.53
C MET A 524 33.03 -32.52 8.68
N ASN A 525 31.90 -32.55 9.40
CA ASN A 525 31.12 -33.76 9.68
C ASN A 525 29.78 -33.78 8.96
#